data_AF-A0A6A0H0X1-F1
#
_entry.id   AF-A0A6A0H0X1-F1
#
_cell.length_a   1.000
_cell.length_b   1.000
_cell.length_c   1.000
_cell.angle_alpha   90.00
_cell.angle_beta   90.00
_cell.angle_gamma   90.00
#
_symmetry.space_group_name_H-M   'P 1'
#
loop_
_entity.id
_entity.type
_entity.pdbx_description
1 polymer ?
#
loop_
_entity_poly.entity_id
_entity_poly.type
_entity_poly.pdbx_seq_one_letter_code
_entity_poly.pdbx_strand_id
1 'polypeptide(L)'
;MLSSQNLLFYAENEKSVKPAGVILLEGCYCERLITSGLQGARGKEEDKQCCFAITYRRDHQRQYDLRAESEIACRVWIEAIRPASFNKVLLQKEELEQQHLHLLQIVESEKTAKNLYTQQVEELSSEIRKLRAELCSLKKTWSSGASGGRLDDLPEDSEEIRKIKKVQSFFRGWLCRRRWKQIVEEYIRSPHADSMRKRNSLVFRMVEAEEEYVDQLNLLVSCFLRPFKMAASSKKPPCNHEDVNSIFLNSETLLFLHQV
;
A
#
# COMPACT_ATOMS: atom_id res chain seq x y z
N MET A 1 -16.83 38.37 0.49
CA MET A 1 -17.58 37.37 -0.31
C MET A 1 -17.51 36.03 0.40
N LEU A 2 -18.67 35.40 0.64
CA LEU A 2 -18.79 34.09 1.30
C LEU A 2 -18.29 32.98 0.34
N SER A 3 -17.21 32.30 0.72
CA SER A 3 -16.64 31.16 -0.01
C SER A 3 -17.49 29.90 0.22
N SER A 4 -18.48 29.66 -0.64
CA SER A 4 -19.22 28.40 -0.67
C SER A 4 -18.44 27.37 -1.50
N GLN A 5 -17.57 26.61 -0.82
CA GLN A 5 -16.91 25.37 -1.25
C GLN A 5 -15.99 25.42 -2.50
N ASN A 6 -16.52 25.68 -3.70
CA ASN A 6 -15.77 25.77 -4.98
C ASN A 6 -16.35 26.80 -5.96
N LEU A 7 -17.24 27.68 -5.49
CA LEU A 7 -17.86 28.71 -6.30
C LEU A 7 -17.39 30.10 -5.83
N LEU A 8 -16.87 30.89 -6.78
CA LEU A 8 -16.53 32.28 -6.56
C LEU A 8 -17.59 33.17 -7.23
N PHE A 9 -18.41 33.82 -6.41
CA PHE A 9 -19.41 34.77 -6.87
C PHE A 9 -18.77 36.15 -7.02
N TYR A 10 -19.09 36.86 -8.09
CA TYR A 10 -18.74 38.27 -8.25
C TYR A 10 -19.99 39.12 -8.46
N ALA A 11 -19.93 40.40 -8.06
CA ALA A 11 -21.06 41.31 -8.11
C ALA A 11 -20.62 42.69 -8.59
N GLU A 12 -21.51 43.44 -9.24
CA GLU A 12 -21.17 44.73 -9.87
C GLU A 12 -20.79 45.81 -8.84
N ASN A 13 -21.41 45.80 -7.67
CA ASN A 13 -21.19 46.78 -6.60
C ASN A 13 -21.41 46.15 -5.23
N GLU A 14 -20.80 46.71 -4.17
CA GLU A 14 -20.93 46.21 -2.79
C GLU A 14 -22.37 46.21 -2.24
N LYS A 15 -23.22 47.10 -2.78
CA LYS A 15 -24.64 47.22 -2.38
C LYS A 15 -25.55 46.21 -3.11
N SER A 16 -25.01 45.38 -3.99
CA SER A 16 -25.81 44.45 -4.78
C SER A 16 -26.24 43.24 -3.94
N VAL A 17 -27.54 42.93 -4.01
CA VAL A 17 -28.15 41.79 -3.29
C VAL A 17 -28.04 40.48 -4.10
N LYS A 18 -27.76 40.57 -5.41
CA LYS A 18 -27.63 39.44 -6.32
C LYS A 18 -26.24 39.41 -6.97
N PRO A 19 -25.61 38.23 -7.11
CA PRO A 19 -24.33 38.11 -7.80
C PRO A 19 -24.53 38.39 -9.30
N ALA A 20 -23.56 39.10 -9.89
CA ALA A 20 -23.48 39.36 -11.32
C ALA A 20 -23.01 38.12 -12.12
N GLY A 21 -22.25 37.24 -11.46
CA GLY A 21 -21.89 35.95 -12.02
C GLY A 21 -21.18 35.04 -11.03
N VAL A 22 -20.84 33.85 -11.52
CA VAL A 22 -20.15 32.81 -10.75
C VAL A 22 -19.00 32.23 -11.55
N ILE A 23 -17.89 31.95 -10.87
CA ILE A 23 -16.71 31.26 -11.39
C ILE A 23 -16.63 29.92 -10.67
N LEU A 24 -16.58 28.83 -11.43
CA LEU A 24 -16.34 27.49 -10.89
C LEU A 24 -14.83 27.31 -10.67
N LEU A 25 -14.42 27.11 -9.42
CA LEU A 25 -13.01 26.95 -9.06
C LEU A 25 -12.52 25.50 -9.22
N GLU A 26 -13.41 24.54 -9.46
CA GLU A 26 -13.02 23.14 -9.64
C GLU A 26 -12.03 22.97 -10.80
N GLY A 27 -10.88 22.36 -10.51
CA GLY A 27 -9.79 22.16 -11.46
C GLY A 27 -9.05 23.44 -11.86
N CYS A 28 -9.25 24.56 -11.16
CA CYS A 28 -8.59 25.83 -11.47
C CYS A 28 -7.20 25.92 -10.82
N TYR A 29 -6.24 26.53 -11.51
CA TYR A 29 -4.96 26.94 -10.94
C TYR A 29 -5.02 28.43 -10.64
N CYS A 30 -4.51 28.81 -9.47
CA CYS A 30 -4.49 30.20 -9.02
C CYS A 30 -3.04 30.63 -8.80
N GLU A 31 -2.56 31.54 -9.64
CA GLU A 31 -1.17 31.98 -9.65
C GLU A 31 -1.06 33.49 -9.54
N ARG A 32 0.00 33.96 -8.86
CA ARG A 32 0.32 35.39 -8.80
C ARG A 32 0.90 35.82 -10.15
N LEU A 33 0.36 36.90 -10.72
CA LEU A 33 0.89 37.47 -11.94
C LEU A 33 2.16 38.27 -11.63
N ILE A 34 3.33 37.78 -12.06
CA ILE A 34 4.61 38.49 -11.94
C ILE A 34 5.05 38.85 -13.36
N THR A 35 4.84 40.10 -13.77
CA THR A 35 5.39 40.58 -15.05
C THR A 35 6.86 40.95 -14.85
N SER A 36 7.75 39.97 -14.98
CA SER A 36 9.19 40.22 -15.12
C SER A 36 9.53 40.32 -16.61
N GLY A 37 9.79 41.55 -17.08
CA GLY A 37 10.41 41.80 -18.37
C GLY A 37 9.53 42.45 -19.44
N LEU A 38 9.30 43.76 -19.33
CA LEU A 38 9.29 44.68 -20.47
C LEU A 38 9.83 46.02 -19.94
N GLN A 39 11.04 46.37 -20.38
CA GLN A 39 11.66 47.67 -20.12
C GLN A 39 10.75 48.77 -20.66
N GLY A 40 10.49 49.80 -19.86
CA GLY A 40 9.95 51.07 -20.35
C GLY A 40 8.57 51.48 -19.85
N ALA A 41 8.34 51.52 -18.54
CA ALA A 41 7.33 52.42 -17.96
C ALA A 41 7.66 52.70 -16.48
N ARG A 42 8.31 53.84 -16.22
CA ARG A 42 8.42 54.42 -14.88
C ARG A 42 7.02 54.84 -14.43
N GLY A 43 6.39 54.03 -13.59
CA GLY A 43 5.11 54.36 -12.95
C GLY A 43 4.36 53.11 -12.52
N LYS A 44 4.29 52.88 -11.20
CA LYS A 44 3.49 51.89 -10.47
C LYS A 44 4.04 50.45 -10.41
N GLU A 45 4.99 50.22 -9.52
CA GLU A 45 5.37 48.87 -9.03
C GLU A 45 4.32 48.27 -8.08
N GLU A 46 3.62 49.10 -7.28
CA GLU A 46 2.64 48.64 -6.29
C GLU A 46 1.35 48.06 -6.90
N ASP A 47 0.90 48.60 -8.05
CA ASP A 47 -0.30 48.13 -8.75
C ASP A 47 -0.16 46.68 -9.27
N LYS A 48 1.07 46.19 -9.43
CA LYS A 48 1.37 44.91 -10.08
C LYS A 48 1.54 43.76 -9.09
N GLN A 49 1.81 44.05 -7.81
CA GLN A 49 1.97 43.04 -6.76
C GLN A 49 0.62 42.54 -6.20
N CYS A 50 -0.48 43.19 -6.57
CA CYS A 50 -1.82 42.87 -6.07
C CYS A 50 -2.67 42.03 -7.05
N CYS A 51 -2.09 41.50 -8.13
CA CYS A 51 -2.82 40.78 -9.17
C CYS A 51 -2.57 39.26 -9.15
N PHE A 52 -3.61 38.49 -9.42
CA PHE A 52 -3.56 37.03 -9.55
C PHE A 52 -4.49 36.55 -10.67
N ALA A 53 -4.19 35.40 -11.24
CA ALA A 53 -4.94 34.80 -12.32
C ALA A 53 -5.52 33.45 -11.91
N ILE A 54 -6.74 33.17 -12.35
CA ILE A 54 -7.39 31.87 -12.29
C ILE A 54 -7.39 31.28 -13.70
N THR A 55 -6.68 30.17 -13.87
CA THR A 55 -6.55 29.42 -15.12
C THR A 55 -7.06 28.00 -14.94
N TYR A 56 -7.20 27.24 -16.04
CA TYR A 56 -7.67 25.86 -16.02
C TYR A 56 -6.79 24.99 -16.90
N ARG A 57 -6.77 23.68 -16.63
CA ARG A 57 -5.95 22.70 -17.38
C ARG A 57 -6.31 22.57 -18.86
N ARG A 58 -7.53 22.97 -19.25
CA ARG A 58 -8.04 22.84 -20.63
C ARG A 58 -7.93 24.19 -21.36
N ASP A 59 -7.27 24.18 -22.52
CA ASP A 59 -6.95 25.39 -23.32
C ASP A 59 -8.17 26.20 -23.81
N HIS A 60 -9.38 25.66 -23.76
CA HIS A 60 -10.61 26.33 -24.20
C HIS A 60 -11.42 26.98 -23.07
N GLN A 61 -10.91 26.96 -21.84
CA GLN A 61 -11.61 27.50 -20.68
C GLN A 61 -11.17 28.93 -20.39
N ARG A 62 -12.12 29.79 -20.01
CA ARG A 62 -11.89 31.23 -19.82
C ARG A 62 -10.93 31.47 -18.65
N GLN A 63 -9.88 32.26 -18.88
CA GLN A 63 -8.99 32.76 -17.85
C GLN A 63 -9.56 34.03 -17.20
N TYR A 64 -9.34 34.19 -15.90
CA TYR A 64 -9.76 35.36 -15.13
C TYR A 64 -8.57 36.02 -14.46
N ASP A 65 -8.32 37.29 -14.81
CA ASP A 65 -7.30 38.11 -14.15
C ASP A 65 -7.99 39.02 -13.13
N LEU A 66 -7.57 38.92 -11.87
CA LEU A 66 -8.21 39.57 -10.72
C LEU A 66 -7.19 40.43 -9.98
N ARG A 67 -7.66 41.55 -9.43
CA ARG A 67 -6.86 42.48 -8.64
C ARG A 67 -7.43 42.59 -7.23
N ALA A 68 -6.56 42.45 -6.24
CA ALA A 68 -6.86 42.67 -4.84
C ALA A 68 -6.49 44.11 -4.42
N GLU A 69 -7.01 44.53 -3.26
CA GLU A 69 -6.77 45.86 -2.68
C GLU A 69 -5.37 46.03 -2.10
N SER A 70 -4.72 44.92 -1.72
CA SER A 70 -3.36 44.90 -1.19
C SER A 70 -2.65 43.59 -1.52
N GLU A 71 -1.32 43.56 -1.36
CA GLU A 71 -0.55 42.33 -1.53
C GLU A 71 -0.98 41.23 -0.53
N ILE A 72 -1.32 41.63 0.70
CA ILE A 72 -1.80 40.70 1.73
C ILE A 72 -3.14 40.11 1.31
N ALA A 73 -4.07 40.95 0.83
CA ALA A 73 -5.36 40.47 0.32
C ALA A 73 -5.18 39.53 -0.89
N CYS A 74 -4.25 39.84 -1.79
CA CYS A 74 -3.89 38.97 -2.92
C CYS A 74 -3.45 37.58 -2.43
N ARG A 75 -2.54 37.51 -1.44
CA ARG A 75 -2.11 36.23 -0.85
C ARG A 75 -3.26 35.48 -0.21
N VAL A 76 -4.11 36.17 0.56
CA VAL A 76 -5.28 35.55 1.21
C VAL A 76 -6.24 34.94 0.18
N TRP A 77 -6.47 35.63 -0.95
CA TRP A 77 -7.29 35.09 -2.05
C TRP A 77 -6.69 33.84 -2.67
N ILE A 78 -5.39 33.85 -2.98
CA ILE A 78 -4.70 32.68 -3.55
C ILE A 78 -4.77 31.48 -2.59
N GLU A 79 -4.49 31.70 -1.30
CA GLU A 79 -4.55 30.67 -0.27
C GLU A 79 -5.97 30.14 -0.03
N ALA A 80 -7.01 30.95 -0.22
CA ALA A 80 -8.39 30.50 -0.14
C ALA A 80 -8.84 29.70 -1.38
N ILE A 81 -8.40 30.11 -2.58
CA ILE A 81 -8.79 29.48 -3.85
C ILE A 81 -8.08 28.13 -4.04
N ARG A 82 -6.81 28.00 -3.65
CA ARG A 82 -6.02 26.78 -3.84
C ARG A 82 -6.70 25.51 -3.27
N PRO A 83 -7.15 25.46 -2.01
CA PRO A 83 -7.87 24.29 -1.48
C PRO A 83 -9.27 24.14 -2.09
N ALA A 84 -9.97 25.24 -2.40
CA ALA A 84 -11.28 25.24 -3.05
C ALA A 84 -11.24 24.73 -4.50
N SER A 85 -10.05 24.62 -5.10
CA SER A 85 -9.88 24.15 -6.47
C SER A 85 -10.08 22.64 -6.65
N PHE A 86 -10.06 21.86 -5.57
CA PHE A 86 -10.15 20.40 -5.60
C PHE A 86 -9.11 19.69 -6.49
N ASN A 87 -8.07 20.38 -6.97
CA ASN A 87 -7.04 19.78 -7.84
C ASN A 87 -6.36 18.56 -7.22
N LYS A 88 -6.11 18.60 -5.90
CA LYS A 88 -5.55 17.45 -5.17
C LYS A 88 -6.46 16.23 -5.27
N VAL A 89 -7.76 16.42 -5.09
CA VAL A 89 -8.77 15.35 -5.17
C VAL A 89 -8.90 14.84 -6.61
N LEU A 90 -8.84 15.75 -7.58
CA LEU A 90 -8.87 15.40 -9.00
C LEU A 90 -7.66 14.53 -9.40
N LEU A 91 -6.45 14.91 -8.98
CA LEU A 91 -5.23 14.13 -9.24
C LEU A 91 -5.30 12.74 -8.59
N GLN A 92 -5.79 12.66 -7.35
CA GLN A 92 -5.99 11.37 -6.67
C GLN A 92 -7.01 10.50 -7.39
N LYS A 93 -8.08 11.10 -7.94
CA LYS A 93 -9.06 10.39 -8.77
C LYS A 93 -8.43 9.85 -10.05
N GLU A 94 -7.64 10.66 -10.76
CA GLU A 94 -6.93 10.24 -11.98
C GLU A 94 -5.98 9.07 -11.70
N GLU A 95 -5.21 9.14 -10.60
CA GLU A 95 -4.33 8.05 -10.17
C GLU A 95 -5.11 6.77 -9.84
N LEU A 96 -6.23 6.90 -9.14
CA LEU A 96 -7.09 5.76 -8.78
C LEU A 96 -7.75 5.12 -10.00
N GLU A 97 -8.17 5.92 -10.98
CA GLU A 97 -8.70 5.43 -12.26
C GLU A 97 -7.64 4.65 -13.05
N GLN A 98 -6.38 5.12 -13.07
CA GLN A 98 -5.28 4.39 -13.69
C GLN A 98 -5.00 3.05 -12.98
N GLN A 99 -4.99 3.05 -11.64
CA GLN A 99 -4.83 1.81 -10.86
C GLN A 99 -5.98 0.84 -11.10
N HIS A 100 -7.21 1.34 -11.20
CA HIS A 100 -8.39 0.51 -11.49
C HIS A 100 -8.28 -0.16 -12.87
N LEU A 101 -7.90 0.58 -13.90
CA LEU A 101 -7.68 0.03 -15.25
C LEU A 101 -6.60 -1.06 -15.26
N HIS A 102 -5.50 -0.84 -14.54
CA HIS A 102 -4.44 -1.83 -14.41
C HIS A 102 -4.92 -3.12 -13.72
N LEU A 103 -5.68 -2.99 -12.64
CA LEU A 103 -6.27 -4.13 -11.94
C LEU A 103 -7.24 -4.91 -12.82
N LEU A 104 -8.08 -4.23 -13.61
CA LEU A 104 -8.97 -4.89 -14.58
C LEU A 104 -8.18 -5.74 -15.58
N GLN A 105 -7.07 -5.20 -16.11
CA GLN A 105 -6.20 -5.94 -17.02
C GLN A 105 -5.58 -7.17 -16.36
N ILE A 106 -5.13 -7.07 -15.10
CA ILE A 106 -4.62 -8.22 -14.34
C ILE A 106 -5.71 -9.28 -14.18
N VAL A 107 -6.91 -8.89 -13.74
CA VAL A 107 -8.02 -9.82 -13.52
C VAL A 107 -8.41 -10.54 -14.83
N GLU A 108 -8.43 -9.84 -15.95
CA GLU A 108 -8.71 -10.43 -17.26
C GLU A 108 -7.60 -11.43 -17.67
N SER A 109 -6.33 -11.09 -17.43
CA SER A 109 -5.20 -11.99 -17.68
C SER A 109 -5.22 -13.24 -16.77
N GLU A 110 -5.63 -13.09 -15.50
CA GLU A 110 -5.74 -14.20 -14.56
C GLU A 110 -6.92 -15.12 -14.92
N LYS A 111 -8.05 -14.54 -15.34
CA LYS A 111 -9.22 -15.29 -15.81
C LYS A 111 -8.87 -16.13 -17.04
N THR A 112 -8.16 -15.56 -18.00
CA THR A 112 -7.73 -16.28 -19.20
C THR A 112 -6.73 -17.40 -18.87
N ALA A 113 -5.73 -17.13 -18.01
CA ALA A 113 -4.79 -18.14 -17.54
C ALA A 113 -5.50 -19.30 -16.81
N LYS A 114 -6.42 -19.00 -15.90
CA LYS A 114 -7.23 -20.02 -15.19
C LYS A 114 -8.01 -20.91 -16.16
N ASN A 115 -8.62 -20.33 -17.19
CA ASN A 115 -9.36 -21.10 -18.19
C ASN A 115 -8.43 -22.07 -18.94
N LEU A 116 -7.25 -21.61 -19.35
CA LEU A 116 -6.25 -22.45 -20.01
C LEU A 116 -5.77 -23.60 -19.13
N TYR A 117 -5.47 -23.34 -17.86
CA TYR A 117 -5.09 -24.40 -16.92
C TYR A 117 -6.22 -25.42 -16.71
N THR A 118 -7.47 -24.95 -16.67
CA THR A 118 -8.63 -25.84 -16.53
C THR A 118 -8.73 -26.79 -17.72
N GLN A 119 -8.61 -26.25 -18.94
CA GLN A 119 -8.59 -27.06 -20.17
C GLN A 119 -7.44 -28.06 -20.16
N GLN A 120 -6.24 -27.64 -19.77
CA GLN A 120 -5.08 -28.52 -19.67
C GLN A 120 -5.29 -29.66 -18.67
N VAL A 121 -5.93 -29.39 -17.52
CA VAL A 121 -6.27 -30.42 -16.52
C VAL A 121 -7.28 -31.42 -17.10
N GLU A 122 -8.29 -30.97 -17.83
CA GLU A 122 -9.28 -31.83 -18.48
C GLU A 122 -8.63 -32.73 -19.55
N GLU A 123 -7.75 -32.17 -20.38
CA GLU A 123 -6.98 -32.90 -21.40
C GLU A 123 -6.12 -33.99 -20.76
N LEU A 124 -5.29 -33.64 -19.77
CA LEU A 124 -4.45 -34.61 -19.04
C LEU A 124 -5.29 -35.68 -18.33
N SER A 125 -6.45 -35.31 -17.79
CA SER A 125 -7.38 -36.26 -17.16
C SER A 125 -8.01 -37.21 -18.18
N SER A 126 -8.24 -36.75 -19.40
CA SER A 126 -8.69 -37.60 -20.51
C SER A 126 -7.59 -38.58 -20.94
N GLU A 127 -6.34 -38.11 -20.99
CA GLU A 127 -5.18 -38.91 -21.40
C GLU A 127 -4.87 -40.01 -20.37
N ILE A 128 -4.91 -39.67 -19.07
CA ILE A 128 -4.77 -40.66 -17.99
C ILE A 128 -5.86 -41.75 -18.10
N ARG A 129 -7.10 -41.39 -18.46
CA ARG A 129 -8.18 -42.38 -18.64
C ARG A 129 -7.90 -43.31 -19.83
N LYS A 130 -7.43 -42.78 -20.96
CA LYS A 130 -7.05 -43.59 -22.13
C LYS A 130 -5.91 -44.54 -21.81
N LEU A 131 -4.81 -44.04 -21.23
CA LEU A 131 -3.65 -44.86 -20.85
C LEU A 131 -4.04 -45.95 -19.85
N ARG A 132 -4.93 -45.67 -18.89
CA ARG A 132 -5.47 -46.69 -17.98
C ARG A 132 -6.27 -47.76 -18.71
N ALA A 133 -7.09 -47.37 -19.69
CA ALA A 133 -7.85 -48.33 -20.50
C ALA A 133 -6.94 -49.20 -21.38
N GLU A 134 -5.91 -48.61 -22.00
CA GLU A 134 -4.90 -49.34 -22.77
C GLU A 134 -4.13 -50.33 -21.90
N LEU A 135 -3.66 -49.92 -20.71
CA LEU A 135 -3.00 -50.82 -19.75
C LEU A 135 -3.90 -51.98 -19.31
N CYS A 136 -5.18 -51.72 -19.06
CA CYS A 136 -6.16 -52.77 -18.73
C CYS A 136 -6.34 -53.77 -19.88
N SER A 137 -6.44 -53.27 -21.12
CA SER A 137 -6.54 -54.11 -22.32
C SER A 137 -5.26 -54.95 -22.53
N LEU A 138 -4.09 -54.32 -22.41
CA LEU A 138 -2.80 -54.99 -22.55
C LEU A 138 -2.60 -56.08 -21.48
N LYS A 139 -2.96 -55.80 -20.22
CA LYS A 139 -2.93 -56.79 -19.13
C LYS A 139 -3.84 -57.99 -19.42
N LYS A 140 -5.05 -57.75 -19.95
CA LYS A 140 -5.95 -58.85 -20.36
C LYS A 140 -5.34 -59.69 -21.48
N THR A 141 -4.76 -59.08 -22.51
CA THR A 141 -4.09 -59.82 -23.59
C THR A 141 -2.91 -60.65 -23.09
N TRP A 142 -2.14 -60.14 -22.12
CA TRP A 142 -1.01 -60.85 -21.53
C TRP A 142 -1.46 -62.02 -20.64
N SER A 143 -2.51 -61.83 -19.84
CA SER A 143 -3.11 -62.92 -19.05
C SER A 143 -3.82 -63.97 -19.92
N SER A 144 -4.39 -63.60 -21.06
CA SER A 144 -5.04 -64.54 -21.98
C SER A 144 -4.05 -65.28 -22.90
N GLY A 145 -2.86 -64.72 -23.17
CA GLY A 145 -1.78 -65.40 -23.91
C GLY A 145 -0.90 -66.30 -23.05
N ALA A 146 -0.90 -66.12 -21.71
CA ALA A 146 -0.16 -66.94 -20.76
C ALA A 146 -1.04 -68.06 -20.18
N SER A 147 -1.57 -68.93 -21.03
CA SER A 147 -2.07 -70.23 -20.61
C SER A 147 -0.88 -71.19 -20.47
N GLY A 148 -0.46 -71.47 -19.23
CA GLY A 148 0.42 -72.59 -18.93
C GLY A 148 1.74 -72.22 -18.26
N GLY A 149 1.69 -71.92 -16.98
CA GLY A 149 2.88 -71.86 -16.13
C GLY A 149 2.52 -71.41 -14.72
N ARG A 150 2.36 -72.36 -13.80
CA ARG A 150 2.31 -72.06 -12.36
C ARG A 150 3.61 -71.34 -12.00
N LEU A 151 3.52 -70.05 -11.76
CA LEU A 151 4.59 -69.22 -11.22
C LEU A 151 4.60 -69.39 -9.69
N ASP A 152 4.75 -70.61 -9.20
CA ASP A 152 4.68 -70.92 -7.76
C ASP A 152 5.93 -71.68 -7.27
N ASP A 153 7.01 -71.67 -8.06
CA ASP A 153 8.27 -72.35 -7.68
C ASP A 153 9.53 -71.73 -8.31
N LEU A 154 9.55 -70.40 -8.42
CA LEU A 154 10.81 -69.66 -8.59
C LEU A 154 11.18 -69.13 -7.20
N PRO A 155 12.44 -69.29 -6.75
CA PRO A 155 12.83 -68.89 -5.40
C PRO A 155 12.51 -67.41 -5.20
N GLU A 156 11.43 -67.14 -4.45
CA GLU A 156 10.80 -65.83 -4.25
C GLU A 156 11.73 -64.82 -3.51
N ASP A 157 12.96 -65.25 -3.27
CA ASP A 157 13.99 -64.58 -2.50
C ASP A 157 15.38 -64.67 -3.17
N SER A 158 15.43 -64.73 -4.51
CA SER A 158 16.70 -64.53 -5.22
C SER A 158 17.33 -63.21 -4.78
N GLU A 159 18.62 -63.24 -4.51
CA GLU A 159 19.39 -62.10 -4.00
C GLU A 159 19.22 -60.84 -4.88
N GLU A 160 18.97 -61.06 -6.17
CA GLU A 160 18.66 -60.03 -7.17
C GLU A 160 17.34 -59.31 -6.88
N ILE A 161 16.27 -60.02 -6.54
CA ILE A 161 14.96 -59.43 -6.19
C ILE A 161 15.12 -58.56 -4.93
N ARG A 162 15.93 -59.00 -3.96
CA ARG A 162 16.22 -58.22 -2.75
C ARG A 162 17.03 -56.95 -3.05
N LYS A 163 18.01 -57.04 -3.97
CA LYS A 163 18.77 -55.88 -4.46
C LYS A 163 17.87 -54.89 -5.20
N ILE A 164 16.98 -55.38 -6.06
CA ILE A 164 15.99 -54.56 -6.79
C ILE A 164 15.06 -53.84 -5.80
N LYS A 165 14.50 -54.54 -4.80
CA LYS A 165 13.65 -53.94 -3.77
C LYS A 165 14.38 -52.85 -2.96
N LYS A 166 15.67 -53.05 -2.62
CA LYS A 166 16.49 -52.03 -1.94
C LYS A 166 16.68 -50.79 -2.81
N VAL A 167 17.01 -50.96 -4.08
CA VAL A 167 17.18 -49.86 -5.04
C VAL A 167 15.85 -49.11 -5.22
N GLN A 168 14.74 -49.82 -5.40
CA GLN A 168 13.40 -49.22 -5.51
C GLN A 168 13.01 -48.44 -4.25
N SER A 169 13.29 -48.98 -3.06
CA SER A 169 13.06 -48.27 -1.79
C SER A 169 13.89 -46.99 -1.67
N PHE A 170 15.17 -47.06 -2.06
CA PHE A 170 16.05 -45.90 -2.10
C PHE A 170 15.53 -44.82 -3.05
N PHE A 171 15.18 -45.19 -4.29
CA PHE A 171 14.64 -44.27 -5.28
C PHE A 171 13.32 -43.65 -4.81
N ARG A 172 12.43 -44.45 -4.21
CA ARG A 172 11.17 -43.93 -3.64
C ARG A 172 11.44 -42.87 -2.58
N GLY A 173 12.33 -43.14 -1.62
CA GLY A 173 12.70 -42.18 -0.58
C GLY A 173 13.39 -40.93 -1.14
N TRP A 174 14.27 -41.10 -2.14
CA TRP A 174 14.95 -40.00 -2.81
C TRP A 174 13.96 -39.11 -3.59
N LEU A 175 13.03 -39.69 -4.35
CA LEU A 175 11.99 -38.97 -5.07
C LEU A 175 11.07 -38.21 -4.12
N CYS A 176 10.68 -38.81 -3.00
CA CYS A 176 9.90 -38.12 -1.96
C CYS A 176 10.65 -36.89 -1.42
N ARG A 177 11.94 -37.01 -1.09
CA ARG A 177 12.76 -35.88 -0.62
C ARG A 177 12.93 -34.81 -1.70
N ARG A 178 13.16 -35.20 -2.95
CA ARG A 178 13.29 -34.28 -4.08
C ARG A 178 12.00 -33.50 -4.30
N ARG A 179 10.85 -34.18 -4.30
CA ARG A 179 9.54 -33.54 -4.44
C ARG A 179 9.23 -32.61 -3.27
N TRP A 180 9.53 -33.02 -2.04
CA TRP A 180 9.38 -32.15 -0.86
C TRP A 180 10.22 -30.88 -0.99
N LYS A 181 11.50 -31.00 -1.36
CA LYS A 181 12.36 -29.85 -1.60
C LYS A 181 11.78 -28.89 -2.65
N GLN A 182 11.26 -29.43 -3.76
CA GLN A 182 10.61 -28.63 -4.79
C GLN A 182 9.39 -27.88 -4.25
N ILE A 183 8.49 -28.57 -3.53
CA ILE A 183 7.29 -27.95 -2.94
C ILE A 183 7.66 -26.85 -1.95
N VAL A 184 8.63 -27.10 -1.06
CA VAL A 184 9.08 -26.11 -0.09
C VAL A 184 9.70 -24.90 -0.77
N GLU A 185 10.51 -25.11 -1.80
CA GLU A 185 11.17 -24.02 -2.52
C GLU A 185 10.17 -23.17 -3.32
N GLU A 186 9.19 -23.82 -3.94
CA GLU A 186 8.07 -23.15 -4.60
C GLU A 186 7.23 -22.34 -3.60
N TYR A 187 6.98 -22.89 -2.41
CA TYR A 187 6.31 -22.17 -1.33
C TYR A 187 7.11 -20.95 -0.86
N ILE A 188 8.41 -21.11 -0.58
CA ILE A 188 9.27 -20.03 -0.09
C ILE A 188 9.33 -18.86 -1.09
N ARG A 189 9.34 -19.17 -2.39
CA ARG A 189 9.35 -18.22 -3.51
C ARG A 189 7.96 -17.74 -3.91
N SER A 190 6.90 -18.23 -3.26
CA SER A 190 5.53 -17.85 -3.61
C SER A 190 5.22 -16.41 -3.20
N PRO A 191 4.41 -15.68 -3.98
CA PRO A 191 3.95 -14.33 -3.62
C PRO A 191 3.25 -14.26 -2.26
N HIS A 192 2.59 -15.36 -1.86
CA HIS A 192 1.94 -15.47 -0.57
C HIS A 192 2.95 -15.49 0.59
N ALA A 193 4.01 -16.31 0.49
CA ALA A 193 5.05 -16.37 1.51
C ALA A 193 5.83 -15.05 1.59
N ASP A 194 6.06 -14.37 0.46
CA ASP A 194 6.62 -13.01 0.45
C ASP A 194 5.72 -12.00 1.16
N SER A 195 4.41 -12.01 0.87
CA SER A 195 3.44 -11.15 1.54
C SER A 195 3.35 -11.43 3.04
N MET A 196 3.36 -12.70 3.46
CA MET A 196 3.44 -13.08 4.87
C MET A 196 4.72 -12.57 5.53
N ARG A 197 5.88 -12.73 4.90
CA ARG A 197 7.15 -12.20 5.43
C ARG A 197 7.11 -10.68 5.60
N LYS A 198 6.56 -9.95 4.63
CA LYS A 198 6.40 -8.49 4.71
C LYS A 198 5.48 -8.09 5.86
N ARG A 199 4.31 -8.73 6.00
CA ARG A 199 3.40 -8.46 7.12
C ARG A 199 4.04 -8.76 8.47
N ASN A 200 4.68 -9.92 8.61
CA ASN A 200 5.34 -10.29 9.85
C ASN A 200 6.48 -9.33 10.18
N SER A 201 7.27 -8.90 9.19
CA SER A 201 8.33 -7.89 9.39
C SER A 201 7.79 -6.57 9.91
N LEU A 202 6.62 -6.11 9.46
CA LEU A 202 5.99 -4.90 10.02
C LEU A 202 5.58 -5.08 11.49
N VAL A 203 5.02 -6.25 11.83
CA VAL A 203 4.65 -6.56 13.22
C VAL A 203 5.89 -6.60 14.10
N PHE A 204 6.97 -7.26 13.67
CA PHE A 204 8.22 -7.30 14.43
C PHE A 204 8.80 -5.89 14.63
N ARG A 205 8.84 -5.06 13.59
CA ARG A 205 9.30 -3.67 13.71
C ARG A 205 8.44 -2.84 14.66
N MET A 206 7.13 -3.07 14.67
CA MET A 206 6.24 -2.40 15.62
C MET A 206 6.54 -2.81 17.06
N VAL A 207 6.78 -4.11 17.31
CA VAL A 207 7.14 -4.62 18.64
C VAL A 207 8.52 -4.12 19.07
N GLU A 208 9.50 -4.10 18.18
CA GLU A 208 10.84 -3.55 18.46
C GLU A 208 10.77 -2.05 18.78
N ALA A 209 9.96 -1.27 18.04
CA ALA A 209 9.76 0.15 18.32
C ALA A 209 9.03 0.39 19.65
N GLU A 210 8.09 -0.49 20.00
CA GLU A 210 7.39 -0.46 21.28
C GLU A 210 8.35 -0.75 22.44
N GLU A 211 9.22 -1.75 22.30
CA GLU A 211 10.27 -2.09 23.27
C GLU A 211 11.21 -0.88 23.49
N GLU A 212 11.69 -0.27 22.41
CA GLU A 212 12.53 0.94 22.49
C GLU A 212 11.78 2.11 23.16
N TYR A 213 10.50 2.32 22.83
CA TYR A 213 9.68 3.36 23.46
C TYR A 213 9.54 3.15 24.97
N VAL A 214 9.27 1.91 25.40
CA VAL A 214 9.17 1.57 26.83
C VAL A 214 10.50 1.77 27.56
N ASP A 215 11.62 1.43 26.93
CA ASP A 215 12.95 1.65 27.50
C ASP A 215 13.26 3.14 27.68
N GLN A 216 12.97 3.96 26.66
CA GLN A 216 13.11 5.40 26.74
C GLN A 216 12.20 6.02 27.82
N LEU A 217 10.96 5.53 27.91
CA LEU A 217 10.01 5.96 28.92
C LEU A 217 10.46 5.56 30.34
N ASN A 218 11.04 4.38 30.50
CA ASN A 218 11.64 3.93 31.75
C ASN A 218 12.83 4.80 32.14
N LEU A 219 13.70 5.16 31.19
CA LEU A 219 14.79 6.09 31.43
C LEU A 219 14.26 7.47 31.87
N LEU A 220 13.25 8.00 31.17
CA LEU A 220 12.60 9.27 31.52
C LEU A 220 12.06 9.25 32.95
N VAL A 221 11.34 8.19 33.32
CA VAL A 221 10.72 8.07 34.64
C VAL A 221 11.77 7.86 35.74
N SER A 222 12.70 6.94 35.52
CA SER A 222 13.66 6.50 36.54
C SER A 222 14.80 7.48 36.74
N CYS A 223 15.33 8.09 35.67
CA CYS A 223 16.49 8.98 35.74
C CYS A 223 16.11 10.46 35.86
N PHE A 224 14.89 10.86 35.46
CA PHE A 224 14.48 12.26 35.51
C PHE A 224 13.28 12.47 36.43
N LEU A 225 12.10 11.94 36.09
CA LEU A 225 10.86 12.24 36.82
C LEU A 225 10.97 11.96 38.33
N ARG A 226 11.39 10.76 38.71
CA ARG A 226 11.49 10.38 40.13
C ARG A 226 12.51 11.25 40.89
N PRO A 227 13.74 11.45 40.41
CA PRO A 227 14.68 12.42 41.00
C PRO A 227 14.13 13.84 41.12
N PHE A 228 13.43 14.36 40.11
CA PHE A 228 12.82 15.70 40.16
C PHE A 228 11.67 15.79 41.17
N LYS A 229 10.79 14.78 41.24
CA LYS A 229 9.75 14.68 42.29
C LYS A 229 10.38 14.70 43.68
N MET A 230 11.47 13.96 43.89
CA MET A 230 12.19 13.95 45.17
C MET A 230 12.82 15.32 45.50
N ALA A 231 13.43 15.99 44.51
CA ALA A 231 14.01 17.32 44.68
C ALA A 231 12.96 18.39 45.02
N ALA A 232 11.77 18.30 44.41
CA ALA A 232 10.64 19.20 44.66
C ALA A 232 10.09 19.07 46.10
N SER A 233 10.27 17.92 46.75
CA SER A 233 9.89 17.72 48.16
C SER A 233 10.95 18.14 49.19
N SER A 234 12.08 18.72 48.75
CA SER A 234 13.15 19.14 49.65
C SER A 234 12.83 20.44 50.41
N LYS A 235 13.60 20.74 51.47
CA LYS A 235 13.39 21.95 52.31
C LYS A 235 13.56 23.28 51.56
N LYS A 236 14.32 23.28 50.46
CA LYS A 236 14.53 24.42 49.56
C LYS A 236 14.53 23.88 48.12
N PRO A 237 13.35 23.63 47.54
CA PRO A 237 13.26 22.90 46.29
C PRO A 237 13.68 23.79 45.11
N PRO A 238 14.49 23.26 44.16
CA PRO A 238 14.88 23.99 42.96
C PRO A 238 13.76 24.10 41.92
N CYS A 239 12.70 23.29 42.05
CA CYS A 239 11.49 23.27 41.22
C CYS A 239 10.30 22.86 42.08
N ASN A 240 9.08 23.30 41.75
CA ASN A 240 7.89 22.92 42.52
C ASN A 240 7.22 21.67 41.90
N HIS A 241 6.25 21.07 42.62
CA HIS A 241 5.54 19.87 42.13
C HIS A 241 4.67 20.13 40.89
N GLU A 242 4.16 21.35 40.71
CA GLU A 242 3.35 21.74 39.55
C GLU A 242 4.21 21.81 38.27
N ASP A 243 5.44 22.34 38.36
CA ASP A 243 6.41 22.38 37.28
C ASP A 243 6.78 20.94 36.86
N VAL A 244 7.08 20.06 37.81
CA VAL A 244 7.39 18.65 37.53
C VAL A 244 6.21 17.93 36.87
N ASN A 245 4.98 18.15 37.37
CA ASN A 245 3.80 17.53 36.80
C ASN A 245 3.46 18.08 35.40
N SER A 246 3.70 19.36 35.13
CA SER A 246 3.48 19.95 33.80
C SER A 246 4.50 19.49 32.76
N ILE A 247 5.75 19.22 33.16
CA ILE A 247 6.82 18.75 32.27
C ILE A 247 6.67 17.26 31.93
N PHE A 248 6.44 16.41 32.94
CA PHE A 248 6.46 14.96 32.76
C PHE A 248 5.07 14.34 32.60
N LEU A 249 4.00 15.09 32.91
CA LEU A 249 2.61 14.68 32.72
C LEU A 249 2.34 13.27 33.29
N ASN A 250 1.71 12.41 32.50
CA ASN A 250 1.31 11.06 32.89
C ASN A 250 2.37 10.00 32.51
N SER A 251 3.64 10.37 32.34
CA SER A 251 4.68 9.45 31.84
C SER A 251 4.84 8.19 32.71
N GLU A 252 4.68 8.31 34.03
CA GLU A 252 4.76 7.17 34.96
C GLU A 252 3.56 6.21 34.82
N THR A 253 2.36 6.74 34.55
CA THR A 253 1.18 5.92 34.26
C THR A 253 1.31 5.23 32.90
N LEU A 254 1.83 5.94 31.90
CA LEU A 254 2.11 5.36 30.58
C LEU A 254 3.13 4.23 30.69
N LEU A 255 4.20 4.40 31.47
CA LEU A 255 5.18 3.34 31.68
C LEU A 255 4.53 2.08 32.27
N PHE A 256 3.68 2.26 33.29
CA PHE A 256 2.98 1.15 33.91
C PHE A 256 2.05 0.41 32.93
N LEU A 257 1.34 1.12 32.05
CA LEU A 257 0.42 0.51 31.09
C LEU A 257 1.12 -0.28 29.99
N HIS A 258 2.35 0.11 29.64
CA HIS A 258 3.12 -0.48 28.55
C HIS A 258 4.14 -1.54 29.02
N GLN A 259 4.29 -1.74 30.33
CA GLN A 259 5.01 -2.88 30.92
C GLN A 259 4.11 -4.13 30.87
N VAL A 260 4.17 -4.87 29.75
CA VAL A 260 3.52 -6.19 29.59
C VAL A 260 4.57 -7.29 29.52
#